data_AF-A0A3C1RFF1-F1
#
_entry.id   AF-A0A3C1RFF1-F1
#
_cell.length_a   1.000
_cell.length_b   1.000
_cell.length_c   1.000
_cell.angle_alpha   90.00
_cell.angle_beta   90.00
_cell.angle_gamma   90.00
#
_symmetry.space_group_name_H-M   'P 1'
#
loop_
_entity.id
_entity.type
_entity.pdbx_description
1 polymer ?
#
loop_
_entity_poly.entity_id
_entity_poly.type
_entity_poly.pdbx_seq_one_letter_code
_entity_poly.pdbx_strand_id
1 'polypeptide(L)'
;MQEEAIKRKLLSETYGRFDLLEKLFSEPFLMEEKPRTIIDAIIDKLDVRRRQIHYPTFYSWLWRYRSRNNIYRKRKAKRALQEYKVTDPDKDEDLVKARNKSASVELKPVSKNQLI
;
A
#
# COMPACT_ATOMS: atom_id res chain seq x y z
N MET A 1 26.33 -13.15 -7.75
CA MET A 1 27.31 -12.55 -6.81
C MET A 1 26.65 -11.89 -5.60
N GLN A 2 25.62 -11.05 -5.78
CA GLN A 2 25.01 -10.32 -4.66
C GLN A 2 24.24 -11.22 -3.68
N GLU A 3 23.43 -12.16 -4.17
CA GLU A 3 22.65 -13.08 -3.31
C GLU A 3 23.53 -13.98 -2.44
N GLU A 4 24.66 -14.44 -2.97
CA GLU A 4 25.63 -15.25 -2.21
C GLU A 4 26.25 -14.47 -1.05
N ALA A 5 26.54 -13.18 -1.24
CA ALA A 5 27.01 -12.31 -0.15
C ALA A 5 25.92 -12.10 0.91
N ILE A 6 24.65 -11.95 0.49
CA ILE A 6 23.51 -11.84 1.40
C ILE A 6 23.33 -13.14 2.20
N LYS A 7 23.40 -14.30 1.55
CA LYS A 7 23.33 -15.63 2.17
C LYS A 7 24.42 -15.80 3.22
N ARG A 8 25.68 -15.49 2.88
CA ARG A 8 26.80 -15.55 3.84
C ARG A 8 26.58 -14.65 5.04
N LYS A 9 26.11 -13.41 4.82
CA LYS A 9 25.82 -12.48 5.92
C LYS A 9 24.67 -12.96 6.79
N LEU A 10 23.59 -13.46 6.19
CA LEU A 10 22.43 -14.03 6.87
C LEU A 10 22.81 -15.17 7.81
N LEU A 11 23.69 -16.06 7.33
CA LEU A 11 24.16 -17.23 8.06
C LEU A 11 25.29 -16.91 9.06
N SER A 12 25.78 -15.67 9.08
CA SER A 12 26.83 -15.27 10.02
C SER A 12 26.30 -15.05 11.43
N GLU A 13 27.17 -15.18 12.41
CA GLU A 13 26.84 -14.87 13.81
C GLU A 13 26.87 -13.35 14.10
N THR A 14 27.36 -12.56 13.15
CA THR A 14 27.57 -11.13 13.32
C THR A 14 26.26 -10.33 13.43
N TYR A 15 26.37 -9.14 14.04
CA TYR A 15 25.27 -8.18 14.08
C TYR A 15 24.87 -7.75 12.66
N GLY A 16 23.59 -7.41 12.49
CA GLY A 16 23.05 -6.94 11.21
C GLY A 16 22.91 -8.03 10.14
N ARG A 17 22.79 -9.31 10.53
CA ARG A 17 22.69 -10.44 9.57
C ARG A 17 21.51 -10.34 8.59
N PHE A 18 20.46 -9.60 8.94
CA PHE A 18 19.26 -9.41 8.11
C PHE A 18 19.25 -8.06 7.36
N ASP A 19 20.22 -7.17 7.60
CA ASP A 19 20.18 -5.79 7.05
C ASP A 19 20.25 -5.78 5.51
N LEU A 20 20.87 -6.79 4.91
CA LEU A 20 20.95 -6.89 3.46
C LEU A 20 19.66 -7.40 2.79
N LEU A 21 18.67 -7.88 3.57
CA LEU A 21 17.38 -8.30 3.02
C LEU A 21 16.60 -7.14 2.41
N GLU A 22 16.85 -5.91 2.85
CA GLU A 22 16.25 -4.68 2.29
C GLU A 22 16.64 -4.46 0.83
N LYS A 23 17.76 -5.04 0.38
CA LYS A 23 18.19 -5.02 -1.03
C LYS A 23 17.54 -6.14 -1.85
N LEU A 24 17.04 -7.18 -1.19
CA LEU A 24 16.53 -8.40 -1.83
C LEU A 24 15.00 -8.39 -1.97
N PHE A 25 14.33 -7.74 -1.03
CA PHE A 25 12.87 -7.66 -0.95
C PHE A 25 12.41 -6.21 -0.99
N SER A 26 11.24 -6.00 -1.59
CA SER A 26 10.66 -4.66 -1.68
C SER A 26 10.17 -4.17 -0.32
N GLU A 27 10.20 -2.85 -0.12
CA GLU A 27 9.67 -2.21 1.10
C GLU A 27 8.21 -2.61 1.37
N PRO A 28 7.27 -2.62 0.39
CA PRO A 28 5.91 -3.11 0.63
C PRO A 28 5.85 -4.54 1.16
N PHE A 29 6.64 -5.45 0.58
CA PHE A 29 6.67 -6.84 1.01
C PHE A 29 7.14 -6.96 2.47
N LEU A 30 8.23 -6.29 2.83
CA LEU A 30 8.76 -6.32 4.20
C LEU A 30 7.83 -5.64 5.21
N MET A 31 7.07 -4.62 4.79
CA MET A 31 6.17 -3.88 5.66
C MET A 31 4.84 -4.58 5.91
N GLU A 32 4.27 -5.25 4.89
CA GLU A 32 2.88 -5.70 4.93
C GLU A 32 2.72 -7.20 5.15
N GLU A 33 3.67 -8.02 4.68
CA GLU A 33 3.53 -9.47 4.73
C GLU A 33 3.62 -10.04 6.14
N LYS A 34 3.14 -11.27 6.32
CA LYS A 34 3.32 -11.97 7.60
C LYS A 34 4.79 -12.38 7.77
N PRO A 35 5.37 -12.33 8.98
CA PRO A 35 6.76 -12.73 9.23
C PRO A 35 7.11 -14.12 8.67
N ARG A 36 6.18 -15.09 8.79
CA ARG A 36 6.33 -16.44 8.23
C ARG A 36 6.48 -16.44 6.71
N THR A 37 5.70 -15.61 6.00
CA THR A 37 5.74 -15.49 4.54
C THR A 37 7.08 -14.91 4.09
N ILE A 38 7.60 -13.92 4.83
CA ILE A 38 8.91 -13.33 4.58
C ILE A 38 10.02 -14.38 4.79
N ILE A 39 9.93 -15.19 5.85
CA ILE A 39 10.87 -16.31 6.07
C ILE A 39 10.85 -17.31 4.93
N ASP A 40 9.67 -17.71 4.46
CA ASP A 40 9.55 -18.67 3.36
C ASP A 40 10.17 -18.11 2.09
N ALA A 41 9.91 -16.83 1.79
CA ALA A 41 10.55 -16.16 0.67
C ALA A 41 12.08 -16.04 0.82
N ILE A 42 12.61 -15.88 2.04
CA ILE A 42 14.06 -15.90 2.31
C ILE A 42 14.63 -17.30 2.04
N ILE A 43 13.95 -18.34 2.52
CA ILE A 43 14.33 -19.74 2.34
C ILE A 43 14.42 -20.07 0.86
N ASP A 44 13.36 -19.76 0.12
CA ASP A 44 13.26 -20.07 -1.31
C ASP A 44 14.29 -19.29 -2.12
N LYS A 45 14.46 -18.00 -1.82
CA LYS A 45 15.32 -17.11 -2.61
C LYS A 45 16.81 -17.28 -2.33
N LEU A 46 17.19 -17.63 -1.11
CA LEU A 46 18.59 -17.81 -0.72
C LEU A 46 19.01 -19.28 -0.63
N ASP A 47 18.09 -20.21 -0.89
CA ASP A 47 18.31 -21.66 -0.78
C ASP A 47 18.95 -22.01 0.59
N VAL A 48 18.27 -21.60 1.67
CA VAL A 48 18.70 -21.84 3.06
C VAL A 48 17.71 -22.72 3.78
N ARG A 49 18.20 -23.63 4.63
CA ARG A 49 17.30 -24.47 5.41
C ARG A 49 16.67 -23.64 6.53
N ARG A 50 15.39 -23.91 6.81
CA ARG A 50 14.62 -23.24 7.87
C ARG A 50 15.34 -23.20 9.23
N ARG A 51 16.00 -24.30 9.61
CA ARG A 51 16.79 -24.43 10.86
C ARG A 51 18.02 -23.51 10.95
N GLN A 52 18.49 -22.99 9.83
CA GLN A 52 19.65 -22.09 9.78
C GLN A 52 19.26 -20.63 10.02
N ILE A 53 17.96 -20.30 9.96
CA ILE A 53 17.45 -18.96 10.22
C ILE A 53 17.34 -18.76 11.73
N HIS A 54 18.02 -17.73 12.24
CA HIS A 54 17.92 -17.36 13.64
C HIS A 54 16.65 -16.54 13.90
N TYR A 55 15.57 -17.23 14.23
CA TYR A 55 14.23 -16.66 14.41
C TYR A 55 14.16 -15.47 15.38
N PRO A 56 14.73 -15.53 16.61
CA PRO A 56 14.65 -14.40 17.53
C PRO A 56 15.22 -13.11 16.92
N THR A 57 16.38 -13.22 16.27
CA THR A 57 17.03 -12.08 15.63
C THR A 57 16.24 -11.59 14.42
N PHE A 58 15.63 -12.50 13.65
CA PHE A 58 14.75 -12.13 12.54
C PHE A 58 13.56 -11.29 13.02
N TYR A 59 12.83 -11.76 14.04
CA TYR A 59 11.67 -11.04 14.56
C TYR A 59 12.06 -9.68 15.15
N SER A 60 13.14 -9.60 15.92
CA SER A 60 13.64 -8.33 16.45
C SER A 60 14.06 -7.37 15.33
N TRP A 61 14.72 -7.87 14.29
CA TRP A 61 15.09 -7.07 13.12
C TRP A 61 13.87 -6.56 12.37
N LEU A 62 12.92 -7.44 12.02
CA LEU A 62 11.71 -7.08 11.26
C LEU A 62 10.86 -6.06 12.02
N TRP A 63 10.74 -6.22 13.34
CA TRP A 63 10.06 -5.25 14.19
C TRP A 63 10.75 -3.88 14.14
N ARG A 64 12.08 -3.83 14.31
CA ARG A 64 12.84 -2.57 14.21
C ARG A 64 12.71 -1.93 12.83
N TYR A 65 12.79 -2.72 11.77
CA TYR A 65 12.60 -2.27 10.40
C TYR A 65 11.23 -1.62 10.22
N ARG A 66 10.16 -2.29 10.65
CA ARG A 66 8.78 -1.77 10.54
C ARG A 66 8.53 -0.53 11.39
N SER A 67 9.15 -0.45 12.56
CA SER A 67 9.02 0.69 13.48
C SER A 67 9.76 1.93 12.97
N ARG A 68 10.90 1.75 12.30
CA ARG A 68 11.67 2.86 11.73
C ARG A 68 11.02 3.41 10.45
N ASN A 69 10.33 2.57 9.69
CA ASN A 69 9.67 2.92 8.42
C ASN A 69 8.27 3.55 8.59
N ASN A 70 8.15 4.54 9.48
CA ASN A 70 6.89 5.29 9.68
C ASN A 70 6.45 6.08 8.43
N ILE A 71 7.41 6.47 7.58
CA ILE A 71 7.14 7.18 6.32
C ILE A 71 6.32 6.30 5.37
N TYR A 72 6.59 4.99 5.31
CA TYR A 72 5.78 4.06 4.53
C TYR A 72 4.31 4.11 4.93
N ARG A 73 4.04 4.04 6.24
CA ARG A 73 2.66 4.09 6.77
C ARG A 73 1.97 5.41 6.44
N LYS A 74 2.68 6.54 6.53
CA LYS A 74 2.15 7.86 6.13
C LYS A 74 1.80 7.90 4.64
N ARG A 75 2.69 7.40 3.77
CA ARG A 75 2.45 7.32 2.32
C ARG A 75 1.25 6.44 2.00
N LYS A 76 1.14 5.27 2.64
CA LYS A 76 0.00 4.35 2.50
C LYS A 76 -1.30 5.01 2.94
N ALA A 77 -1.32 5.66 4.11
CA ALA A 77 -2.50 6.37 4.61
C ALA A 77 -2.92 7.52 3.67
N LYS A 78 -1.97 8.29 3.14
CA LYS A 78 -2.25 9.33 2.15
C LYS A 78 -2.85 8.77 0.86
N ARG A 79 -2.31 7.65 0.35
CA ARG A 79 -2.86 6.97 -0.83
C ARG A 79 -4.27 6.46 -0.58
N ALA A 80 -4.50 5.80 0.56
CA ALA A 80 -5.83 5.36 0.95
C ALA A 80 -6.79 6.56 1.04
N LEU A 81 -6.41 7.67 1.67
CA LEU A 81 -7.25 8.88 1.70
C LEU A 81 -7.56 9.45 0.33
N GLN A 82 -6.66 9.32 -0.65
CA GLN A 82 -6.90 9.75 -2.02
C GLN A 82 -7.85 8.80 -2.76
N GLU A 83 -7.71 7.50 -2.57
CA GLU A 83 -8.61 6.48 -3.11
C GLU A 83 -10.02 6.57 -2.49
N TYR A 84 -10.08 6.85 -1.18
CA TYR A 84 -11.30 7.07 -0.40
C TYR A 84 -11.69 8.55 -0.33
N LYS A 85 -11.23 9.42 -1.23
CA LYS A 85 -11.94 10.67 -1.47
C LYS A 85 -13.31 10.30 -2.02
N VAL A 86 -14.23 10.01 -1.11
CA VAL A 86 -15.66 10.22 -1.27
C VAL A 86 -15.74 11.66 -1.76
N THR A 87 -15.97 11.83 -3.06
CA THR A 87 -16.31 13.13 -3.58
C THR A 87 -17.52 13.56 -2.76
N ASP A 88 -17.35 14.63 -1.98
CA ASP A 88 -18.50 15.31 -1.38
C ASP A 88 -19.49 15.50 -2.54
N PRO A 89 -20.70 14.90 -2.51
CA PRO A 89 -21.55 14.85 -3.70
C PRO A 89 -21.92 16.25 -4.21
N ASP A 90 -21.81 17.27 -3.35
CA ASP A 90 -21.97 18.68 -3.70
C ASP A 90 -20.74 19.33 -4.37
N LYS A 91 -19.59 18.65 -4.40
CA LYS A 91 -18.35 19.08 -5.07
C LYS A 91 -17.97 18.21 -6.26
N ASP A 92 -18.72 17.15 -6.51
CA ASP A 92 -18.57 16.32 -7.69
C ASP A 92 -19.19 17.04 -8.89
N GLU A 93 -18.34 17.53 -9.80
CA GLU A 93 -18.78 18.34 -10.95
C GLU A 93 -19.81 17.62 -11.82
N ASP A 94 -19.72 16.29 -11.92
CA ASP A 94 -20.61 15.50 -12.76
C ASP A 94 -21.98 15.31 -12.09
N LEU A 95 -22.02 15.08 -10.77
CA LEU A 95 -23.27 15.01 -10.00
C LEU A 95 -23.96 16.38 -9.92
N VAL A 96 -23.20 17.46 -9.73
CA VAL A 96 -23.72 18.84 -9.71
C VAL A 96 -24.31 19.22 -11.07
N LYS A 97 -23.64 18.88 -12.19
CA LYS A 97 -24.17 19.10 -13.54
C LYS A 97 -25.45 18.29 -13.79
N ALA A 98 -25.51 17.03 -13.36
CA ALA A 98 -26.68 16.19 -13.52
C ALA A 98 -27.90 16.75 -12.76
N ARG A 99 -27.69 17.18 -11.50
CA ARG A 99 -28.73 17.83 -10.67
C ARG A 99 -29.21 19.15 -11.27
N ASN A 100 -28.32 19.97 -11.81
CA ASN A 100 -28.69 21.26 -12.41
C ASN A 100 -29.45 21.08 -13.74
N LYS A 101 -29.14 20.03 -14.51
CA LYS A 101 -29.89 19.65 -15.71
C LYS A 101 -31.30 19.14 -15.38
N SER A 102 -31.48 18.39 -14.30
CA SER A 102 -32.81 17.91 -13.91
C SER A 102 -33.68 19.01 -13.28
N ALA A 103 -33.06 20.04 -12.70
CA ALA A 103 -33.75 21.19 -12.11
C ALA A 103 -34.17 22.26 -13.15
N SER A 104 -33.71 22.19 -14.41
CA SER A 104 -34.11 23.14 -15.45
C SER A 104 -35.46 22.72 -16.06
N VAL A 105 -36.54 23.34 -15.61
CA VAL A 105 -37.87 23.19 -16.22
C VAL A 105 -37.93 24.06 -17.48
N GLU A 106 -37.99 23.44 -18.66
CA GLU A 106 -38.31 24.15 -19.90
C GLU A 106 -39.76 24.67 -19.85
N LEU A 107 -39.92 25.95 -19.57
CA LEU A 107 -41.21 26.61 -19.64
C LEU A 107 -41.61 26.79 -21.11
N LYS A 108 -42.54 25.98 -21.59
CA LYS A 108 -43.15 26.18 -22.91
C LYS A 108 -44.12 27.37 -22.85
N PRO A 109 -44.06 28.30 -23.81
CA PRO A 109 -45.02 29.40 -23.86
C PRO A 109 -46.43 28.86 -24.07
N VAL A 110 -47.35 29.22 -23.16
CA VAL A 110 -48.77 28.92 -23.31
C VAL A 110 -49.32 29.80 -24.43
N SER A 111 -49.66 29.19 -25.57
CA SER A 111 -50.32 29.90 -26.67
C SER A 111 -51.69 30.38 -26.19
N LYS A 112 -51.85 31.70 -26.03
CA LYS A 112 -53.16 32.33 -25.82
C LYS A 112 -53.95 32.28 -27.14
N ASN A 113 -54.67 31.19 -27.37
CA ASN A 113 -55.72 31.17 -28.39
C ASN A 113 -57.10 31.21 -27.73
N GLN A 114 -57.82 32.25 -28.13
CA GLN A 114 -59.28 32.38 -28.22
C GLN A 114 -60.08 32.44 -26.91
N LEU A 115 -60.36 33.68 -26.49
CA LEU A 115 -61.68 34.02 -25.96
C LEU A 115 -62.45 34.71 -27.10
N ILE A 116 -63.56 34.08 -27.48
CA ILE A 116 -64.57 34.54 -28.44
C ILE A 116 -65.35 35.71 -27.82
#